data_AF-A0A536X7V7-F1
#
_entry.id   AF-A0A536X7V7-F1
#
_cell.length_a   1.000
_cell.length_b   1.000
_cell.length_c   1.000
_cell.angle_alpha   90.00
_cell.angle_beta   90.00
_cell.angle_gamma   90.00
#
_symmetry.space_group_name_H-M   'P 1'
#
loop_
_entity.id
_entity.type
_entity.pdbx_description
1 polymer ?
#
loop_
_entity_poly.entity_id
_entity_poly.type
_entity_poly.pdbx_seq_one_letter_code
_entity_poly.pdbx_strand_id
1 'polypeptide(L)'
;QPAAFGAGEKLLRRTWTTRKPAWADRLACAWLIRRFVDPEATLSWLEKNEQAPAGALGFAYDGAHFPASASRVAYEEMLAKLNLGGNPALAKIASIVHFLEMGGLAVPEAAGVQTLLQGALRRSTGPEELLREAEKTYDLLYEAYYEPPGAKR
;
A
#
# COMPACT_ATOMS: atom_id res chain seq x y z
N GLN A 1 18.01 1.47 -10.61
CA GLN A 1 17.24 0.32 -11.13
C GLN A 1 16.50 -0.33 -9.96
N PRO A 2 15.23 -0.74 -10.09
CA PRO A 2 14.51 -1.44 -9.01
C PRO A 2 15.24 -2.73 -8.61
N ALA A 3 15.10 -3.13 -7.35
CA ALA A 3 15.51 -4.46 -6.94
C ALA A 3 14.69 -5.52 -7.71
N ALA A 4 15.35 -6.56 -8.19
CA ALA A 4 14.72 -7.67 -8.89
C ALA A 4 14.41 -8.81 -7.92
N PHE A 5 13.31 -9.53 -8.15
CA PHE A 5 13.06 -10.78 -7.45
C PHE A 5 14.09 -11.84 -7.87
N GLY A 6 14.54 -12.65 -6.92
CA GLY A 6 15.26 -13.87 -7.23
C GLY A 6 14.38 -14.88 -7.97
N ALA A 7 15.00 -15.83 -8.67
CA ALA A 7 14.26 -16.93 -9.28
C ALA A 7 13.56 -17.76 -8.18
N GLY A 8 12.22 -17.82 -8.22
CA GLY A 8 11.43 -18.51 -7.19
C GLY A 8 11.36 -17.78 -5.85
N GLU A 9 11.59 -16.46 -5.83
CA GLU A 9 11.47 -15.64 -4.63
C GLU A 9 10.13 -15.86 -3.93
N LYS A 10 10.17 -16.24 -2.65
CA LYS A 10 8.97 -16.43 -1.84
C LYS A 10 8.50 -15.10 -1.28
N LEU A 11 7.20 -14.84 -1.40
CA LEU A 11 6.59 -13.61 -0.87
C LEU A 11 5.99 -13.79 0.53
N LEU A 12 5.80 -15.03 1.00
CA LEU A 12 5.17 -15.35 2.29
C LEU A 12 6.18 -15.40 3.45
N ARG A 13 5.73 -15.00 4.64
CA ARG A 13 6.52 -14.90 5.88
C ARG A 13 7.79 -14.08 5.70
N ARG A 14 7.69 -12.97 4.97
CA ARG A 14 8.84 -12.11 4.65
C ARG A 14 8.84 -10.87 5.53
N THR A 15 10.02 -10.29 5.66
CA THR A 15 10.14 -8.90 6.10
C THR A 15 9.94 -7.99 4.90
N TRP A 16 8.95 -7.12 4.97
CA TRP A 16 8.71 -6.07 3.97
C TRP A 16 9.08 -4.73 4.58
N THR A 17 9.76 -3.88 3.81
CA THR A 17 10.32 -2.65 4.34
C THR A 17 9.94 -1.44 3.51
N THR A 18 9.68 -0.32 4.18
CA THR A 18 9.52 0.99 3.54
C THR A 18 10.11 2.09 4.42
N ARG A 19 9.96 3.36 4.03
CA ARG A 19 10.51 4.51 4.75
C ARG A 19 9.42 5.37 5.39
N LYS A 20 9.76 6.01 6.50
CA LYS A 20 8.94 7.06 7.12
C LYS A 20 9.14 8.41 6.41
N PRO A 21 8.18 9.34 6.54
CA PRO A 21 6.85 9.17 7.14
C PRO A 21 5.92 8.31 6.28
N ALA A 22 5.04 7.56 6.91
CA ALA A 22 4.03 6.78 6.22
C ALA A 22 2.86 7.69 5.80
N TRP A 23 2.57 7.71 4.51
CA TRP A 23 1.40 8.39 3.95
C TRP A 23 0.73 7.47 2.91
N ALA A 24 -0.43 7.88 2.41
CA ALA A 24 -1.42 7.10 1.68
C ALA A 24 -0.84 5.92 0.86
N ASP A 25 0.16 6.14 0.01
CA ASP A 25 0.75 5.08 -0.81
C ASP A 25 1.42 3.97 0.02
N ARG A 26 2.25 4.34 0.99
CA ARG A 26 2.97 3.38 1.86
C ARG A 26 2.00 2.60 2.75
N LEU A 27 0.97 3.26 3.26
CA LEU A 27 -0.05 2.62 4.09
C LEU A 27 -0.90 1.65 3.25
N ALA A 28 -1.29 2.04 2.05
CA ALA A 28 -2.03 1.18 1.13
C ALA A 28 -1.20 -0.05 0.71
N CYS A 29 0.09 0.13 0.41
CA CYS A 29 1.00 -0.98 0.11
C CYS A 29 1.10 -1.96 1.28
N ALA A 30 1.31 -1.47 2.51
CA ALA A 30 1.39 -2.28 3.72
C ALA A 30 0.11 -3.07 3.98
N TRP A 31 -1.06 -2.44 3.81
CA TRP A 31 -2.36 -3.10 3.89
C TRP A 31 -2.53 -4.17 2.80
N LEU A 32 -2.20 -3.86 1.55
CA LEU A 32 -2.28 -4.80 0.42
C LEU A 32 -1.43 -6.05 0.68
N ILE A 33 -0.20 -5.86 1.17
CA ILE A 33 0.71 -6.94 1.52
C ILE A 33 0.02 -7.85 2.56
N ARG A 34 -0.41 -7.31 3.70
CA ARG A 34 -0.98 -8.12 4.78
C ARG A 34 -2.30 -8.78 4.41
N ARG A 35 -3.09 -8.17 3.53
CA ARG A 35 -4.43 -8.68 3.20
C ARG A 35 -4.43 -9.66 2.03
N PHE A 36 -3.57 -9.49 1.03
CA PHE A 36 -3.66 -10.25 -0.24
C PHE A 36 -2.39 -11.01 -0.61
N VAL A 37 -1.24 -10.69 0.00
CA VAL A 37 0.06 -11.22 -0.44
C VAL A 37 0.70 -12.10 0.62
N ASP A 38 0.89 -11.55 1.81
CA ASP A 38 1.61 -12.16 2.92
C ASP A 38 0.93 -11.78 4.26
N PRO A 39 -0.07 -12.57 4.69
CA PRO A 39 -0.76 -12.34 5.96
C PRO A 39 0.13 -12.43 7.21
N GLU A 40 1.28 -13.08 7.08
CA GLU A 40 2.28 -13.24 8.13
C GLU A 40 3.47 -12.27 7.95
N ALA A 41 3.32 -11.23 7.12
CA ALA A 41 4.36 -10.25 6.86
C ALA A 41 4.80 -9.51 8.13
N THR A 42 6.12 -9.36 8.29
CA THR A 42 6.71 -8.41 9.23
C THR A 42 7.00 -7.10 8.50
N LEU A 43 6.45 -5.99 8.98
CA LEU A 43 6.66 -4.67 8.37
C LEU A 43 7.74 -3.88 9.10
N SER A 44 8.71 -3.36 8.35
CA SER A 44 9.81 -2.54 8.84
C SER A 44 9.73 -1.11 8.29
N TRP A 45 9.76 -0.12 9.19
CA TRP A 45 9.61 1.30 8.87
C TRP A 45 10.93 2.05 9.10
N LEU A 46 11.69 2.20 8.02
CA LEU A 46 13.04 2.76 8.05
C LEU A 46 13.02 4.28 8.18
N GLU A 47 14.00 4.82 8.90
CA GLU A 47 14.35 6.24 8.78
C GLU A 47 15.02 6.53 7.43
N LYS A 48 15.17 7.80 7.06
CA LYS A 48 15.66 8.23 5.73
C LYS A 48 17.00 7.58 5.32
N ASN A 49 17.92 7.40 6.27
CA ASN A 49 19.27 6.89 6.02
C ASN A 49 19.48 5.47 6.56
N GLU A 50 18.42 4.83 7.07
CA GLU A 50 18.53 3.48 7.58
C GLU A 50 18.57 2.47 6.42
N GLN A 51 19.40 1.44 6.58
CA GLN A 51 19.58 0.39 5.60
C GLN A 51 18.48 -0.66 5.74
N ALA A 52 17.94 -1.13 4.61
CA ALA A 52 16.98 -2.23 4.62
C ALA A 52 17.61 -3.50 5.22
N PRO A 53 16.87 -4.26 6.05
CA PRO A 53 17.34 -5.56 6.54
C PRO A 53 17.70 -6.49 5.38
N ALA A 54 18.74 -7.32 5.59
CA ALA A 54 19.17 -8.25 4.56
C ALA A 54 18.03 -9.19 4.15
N GLY A 55 17.77 -9.28 2.85
CA GLY A 55 16.70 -10.11 2.30
C GLY A 55 15.29 -9.56 2.50
N ALA A 56 15.11 -8.32 2.95
CA ALA A 56 13.79 -7.68 3.04
C ALA A 56 13.27 -7.22 1.67
N LEU A 57 11.95 -7.32 1.47
CA LEU A 57 11.27 -6.84 0.27
C LEU A 57 10.88 -5.36 0.44
N GLY A 58 11.65 -4.48 -0.20
CA GLY A 58 11.39 -3.05 -0.23
C GLY A 58 10.17 -2.62 -1.08
N PHE A 59 9.43 -1.60 -0.62
CA PHE A 59 8.37 -0.93 -1.40
C PHE A 59 8.32 0.60 -1.12
N ALA A 60 7.85 1.38 -2.10
CA ALA A 60 7.60 2.82 -2.00
C ALA A 60 8.82 3.70 -1.64
N TYR A 61 9.99 3.33 -2.14
CA TYR A 61 11.19 4.16 -2.15
C TYR A 61 12.13 3.75 -3.30
N ASP A 62 13.12 4.59 -3.61
CA ASP A 62 14.04 4.34 -4.71
C ASP A 62 14.89 3.08 -4.50
N GLY A 63 14.98 2.25 -5.53
CA GLY A 63 15.72 0.98 -5.46
C GLY A 63 14.99 -0.16 -4.73
N ALA A 64 13.76 0.08 -4.26
CA ALA A 64 12.87 -0.97 -3.76
C ALA A 64 12.53 -2.02 -4.84
N HIS A 65 11.89 -3.13 -4.44
CA HIS A 65 11.31 -4.09 -5.37
C HIS A 65 10.06 -3.50 -6.05
N PHE A 66 9.33 -2.67 -5.29
CA PHE A 66 8.15 -1.93 -5.74
C PHE A 66 8.37 -0.42 -5.56
N PRO A 67 9.23 0.24 -6.36
CA PRO A 67 9.31 1.69 -6.34
C PRO A 67 8.11 2.30 -7.08
N ALA A 68 7.74 3.52 -6.74
CA ALA A 68 6.88 4.33 -7.60
C ALA A 68 7.60 4.64 -8.93
N SER A 69 6.84 4.96 -9.96
CA SER A 69 7.35 5.44 -11.24
C SER A 69 6.91 6.89 -11.50
N ALA A 70 7.32 7.46 -12.63
CA ALA A 70 6.98 8.84 -12.97
C ALA A 70 5.47 9.12 -13.07
N SER A 71 4.65 8.07 -13.22
CA SER A 71 3.20 8.20 -13.43
C SER A 71 2.36 7.28 -12.54
N ARG A 72 3.00 6.48 -11.68
CA ARG A 72 2.32 5.53 -10.81
C ARG A 72 2.89 5.55 -9.41
N VAL A 73 2.02 5.51 -8.43
CA VAL A 73 2.42 5.28 -7.04
C VAL A 73 2.88 3.83 -6.84
N ALA A 74 3.57 3.53 -5.74
CA ALA A 74 4.07 2.18 -5.50
C ALA A 74 2.95 1.15 -5.37
N TYR A 75 1.78 1.54 -4.85
CA TYR A 75 0.61 0.69 -4.77
C TYR A 75 0.14 0.22 -6.15
N GLU A 76 0.08 1.11 -7.15
CA GLU A 76 -0.27 0.77 -8.53
C GLU A 76 0.78 -0.15 -9.18
N GLU A 77 2.07 0.13 -8.94
CA GLU A 77 3.18 -0.73 -9.38
C GLU A 77 3.10 -2.12 -8.73
N MET A 78 2.70 -2.20 -7.47
CA MET A 78 2.51 -3.46 -6.74
C MET A 78 1.33 -4.26 -7.29
N LEU A 79 0.19 -3.62 -7.56
CA LEU A 79 -0.95 -4.28 -8.20
C LEU A 79 -0.59 -4.87 -9.57
N ALA A 80 0.20 -4.14 -10.36
CA ALA A 80 0.64 -4.62 -11.66
C ALA A 80 1.61 -5.81 -11.53
N LYS A 81 2.65 -5.68 -10.71
CA LYS A 81 3.69 -6.72 -10.56
C LYS A 81 3.18 -8.00 -9.89
N LEU A 82 2.19 -7.88 -9.00
CA LEU A 82 1.59 -9.02 -8.31
C LEU A 82 0.35 -9.58 -9.02
N ASN A 83 0.03 -9.08 -10.22
CA ASN A 83 -1.13 -9.50 -11.01
C ASN A 83 -2.49 -9.33 -10.25
N LEU A 84 -2.61 -8.27 -9.45
CA LEU A 84 -3.81 -7.91 -8.69
C LEU A 84 -4.65 -6.82 -9.37
N GLY A 85 -4.15 -6.23 -10.47
CA GLY A 85 -4.84 -5.15 -11.20
C GLY A 85 -6.19 -5.52 -11.82
N GLY A 86 -6.51 -6.81 -11.92
CA GLY A 86 -7.83 -7.28 -12.38
C GLY A 86 -8.95 -7.14 -11.34
N ASN A 87 -8.63 -6.83 -10.07
CA ASN A 87 -9.63 -6.63 -9.02
C ASN A 87 -10.19 -5.20 -9.05
N PRO A 88 -11.49 -4.98 -9.34
CA PRO A 88 -12.06 -3.64 -9.46
C PRO A 88 -12.03 -2.83 -8.17
N ALA A 89 -12.16 -3.48 -7.01
CA ALA A 89 -12.11 -2.81 -5.71
C ALA A 89 -10.69 -2.28 -5.44
N LEU A 90 -9.66 -3.10 -5.71
CA LEU A 90 -8.26 -2.65 -5.58
C LEU A 90 -7.93 -1.53 -6.57
N ALA A 91 -8.49 -1.56 -7.78
CA ALA A 91 -8.31 -0.51 -8.78
C ALA A 91 -8.93 0.83 -8.35
N LYS A 92 -10.12 0.82 -7.73
CA LYS A 92 -10.73 2.04 -7.18
C LYS A 92 -9.90 2.63 -6.03
N ILE A 93 -9.39 1.77 -5.14
CA ILE A 93 -8.46 2.20 -4.08
C ILE A 93 -7.19 2.79 -4.69
N ALA A 94 -6.66 2.21 -5.77
CA ALA A 94 -5.50 2.76 -6.49
C ALA A 94 -5.74 4.20 -6.95
N SER A 95 -6.91 4.52 -7.53
CA SER A 95 -7.23 5.89 -7.95
C SER A 95 -7.25 6.87 -6.78
N ILE A 96 -7.80 6.48 -5.63
CA ILE A 96 -7.80 7.30 -4.41
C ILE A 96 -6.37 7.54 -3.94
N VAL A 97 -5.58 6.47 -3.79
CA VAL A 97 -4.20 6.54 -3.30
C VAL A 97 -3.32 7.38 -4.23
N HIS A 98 -3.45 7.19 -5.55
CA HIS A 98 -2.78 7.99 -6.56
C HIS A 98 -3.08 9.47 -6.38
N PHE A 99 -4.36 9.84 -6.25
CA PHE A 99 -4.75 11.23 -6.05
C PHE A 99 -4.18 11.82 -4.75
N LEU A 100 -4.16 11.04 -3.66
CA LEU A 100 -3.65 11.50 -2.37
C LEU A 100 -2.11 11.63 -2.31
N GLU A 101 -1.38 10.87 -3.10
CA GLU A 101 0.10 10.89 -3.10
C GLU A 101 0.67 11.81 -4.20
N MET A 102 0.08 11.82 -5.40
CA MET A 102 0.60 12.53 -6.58
C MET A 102 -0.37 13.58 -7.17
N GLY A 103 -1.64 13.62 -6.72
CA GLY A 103 -2.66 14.50 -7.30
C GLY A 103 -3.23 13.96 -8.62
N GLY A 104 -3.63 14.87 -9.51
CA GLY A 104 -4.21 14.51 -10.81
C GLY A 104 -5.73 14.60 -10.85
N LEU A 105 -6.39 13.64 -11.53
CA LEU A 105 -7.84 13.66 -11.68
C LEU A 105 -8.52 13.47 -10.32
N ALA A 106 -9.42 14.39 -9.98
CA ALA A 106 -10.12 14.35 -8.70
C ALA A 106 -10.97 13.07 -8.54
N VAL A 107 -10.84 12.43 -7.39
CA VAL A 107 -11.64 11.28 -6.99
C VAL A 107 -12.60 11.72 -5.87
N PRO A 108 -13.93 11.61 -6.05
CA PRO A 108 -14.91 12.14 -5.09
C PRO A 108 -14.68 11.68 -3.65
N GLU A 109 -14.31 10.42 -3.46
CA GLU A 109 -14.11 9.81 -2.14
C GLU A 109 -12.79 10.22 -1.48
N ALA A 110 -11.82 10.76 -2.24
CA ALA A 110 -10.48 11.00 -1.74
C ALA A 110 -10.43 12.00 -0.58
N ALA A 111 -11.25 13.05 -0.58
CA ALA A 111 -11.30 14.01 0.53
C ALA A 111 -11.74 13.35 1.85
N GLY A 112 -12.71 12.42 1.78
CA GLY A 112 -13.15 11.64 2.94
C GLY A 112 -12.07 10.69 3.44
N VAL A 113 -11.41 9.97 2.52
CA VAL A 113 -10.29 9.07 2.86
C VAL A 113 -9.12 9.83 3.46
N GLN A 114 -8.76 10.98 2.89
CA GLN A 114 -7.73 11.87 3.44
C GLN A 114 -8.06 12.28 4.88
N THR A 115 -9.32 12.64 5.15
CA THR A 115 -9.78 13.02 6.50
C THR A 115 -9.56 11.87 7.49
N LEU A 116 -9.91 10.64 7.11
CA LEU A 116 -9.71 9.45 7.95
C LEU A 116 -8.22 9.17 8.20
N LEU A 117 -7.38 9.21 7.17
CA LEU A 117 -5.94 8.99 7.29
C LEU A 117 -5.25 10.07 8.12
N GLN A 118 -5.67 11.34 8.00
CA GLN A 118 -5.19 12.42 8.86
C GLN A 118 -5.60 12.21 10.33
N GLY A 119 -6.82 11.74 10.57
CA GLY A 119 -7.28 11.36 11.91
C GLY A 119 -6.43 10.24 12.51
N ALA A 120 -6.17 9.19 11.73
CA ALA A 120 -5.26 8.10 12.11
C ALA A 120 -3.86 8.63 12.46
N LEU A 121 -3.27 9.46 11.59
CA LEU A 121 -1.95 10.04 11.81
C LEU A 121 -1.86 10.84 13.11
N ARG A 122 -2.88 11.63 13.45
CA ARG A 122 -2.89 12.46 14.67
C ARG A 122 -3.03 11.66 15.96
N ARG A 123 -3.74 10.53 15.92
CA ARG A 123 -4.00 9.72 17.13
C ARG A 123 -2.94 8.66 17.39
N SER A 124 -2.17 8.29 16.37
CA SER A 124 -1.19 7.21 16.47
C SER A 124 0.15 7.70 17.00
N THR A 125 0.79 6.88 17.82
CA THR A 125 2.09 7.17 18.46
C THR A 125 3.28 6.65 17.66
N GLY A 126 3.03 5.85 16.62
CA GLY A 126 4.06 5.27 15.76
C GLY A 126 3.48 4.65 14.48
N PRO A 127 4.36 4.18 13.57
CA PRO A 127 3.94 3.70 12.26
C PRO A 127 3.10 2.41 12.30
N GLU A 128 3.34 1.52 13.27
CA GLU A 128 2.54 0.31 13.45
C GLU A 128 1.11 0.65 13.86
N GLU A 129 0.93 1.57 14.81
CA GLU A 129 -0.38 2.03 15.23
C GLU A 129 -1.10 2.78 14.12
N LEU A 130 -0.38 3.64 13.39
CA LEU A 130 -0.90 4.33 12.21
C LEU A 130 -1.39 3.34 11.16
N LEU A 131 -0.59 2.31 10.86
CA LEU A 131 -1.00 1.27 9.92
C LEU A 131 -2.28 0.57 10.40
N ARG A 132 -2.36 0.13 11.66
CA ARG A 132 -3.57 -0.53 12.18
C ARG A 132 -4.83 0.34 12.05
N GLU A 133 -4.71 1.66 12.22
CA GLU A 133 -5.84 2.57 12.03
C GLU A 133 -6.16 2.76 10.53
N ALA A 134 -5.16 2.88 9.67
CA ALA A 134 -5.33 3.01 8.23
C ALA A 134 -5.92 1.75 7.59
N GLU A 135 -5.52 0.56 8.04
CA GLU A 135 -6.02 -0.74 7.58
C GLU A 135 -7.55 -0.80 7.68
N LYS A 136 -8.14 -0.29 8.76
CA LYS A 136 -9.62 -0.23 8.91
C LYS A 136 -10.27 0.57 7.79
N THR A 137 -9.64 1.68 7.37
CA THR A 137 -10.16 2.52 6.29
C THR A 137 -10.09 1.78 4.95
N TYR A 138 -8.96 1.14 4.66
CA TYR A 138 -8.79 0.38 3.41
C TYR A 138 -9.66 -0.89 3.37
N ASP A 139 -9.86 -1.56 4.50
CA ASP A 139 -10.80 -2.67 4.63
C ASP A 139 -12.22 -2.23 4.28
N LEU A 140 -12.70 -1.13 4.87
CA LEU A 140 -14.05 -0.61 4.58
C LEU A 140 -14.19 -0.15 3.12
N LEU A 141 -13.18 0.49 2.55
CA LEU A 141 -13.17 0.84 1.12
C LEU A 141 -13.21 -0.40 0.23
N TYR A 142 -12.44 -1.43 0.57
CA TYR A 142 -12.43 -2.68 -0.19
C TYR A 142 -13.81 -3.33 -0.16
N GLU A 143 -14.40 -3.52 1.03
CA GLU A 143 -15.73 -4.11 1.16
C GLU A 143 -16.82 -3.29 0.46
N ALA A 144 -16.72 -1.96 0.50
CA ALA A 144 -17.68 -1.07 -0.16
C ALA A 144 -17.62 -1.14 -1.70
N TYR A 145 -16.43 -1.42 -2.26
CA TYR A 145 -16.23 -1.55 -3.71
C TYR A 145 -16.28 -2.97 -4.23
N TYR A 146 -16.13 -3.95 -3.34
CA TYR A 146 -16.20 -5.35 -3.68
C TYR A 146 -17.65 -5.71 -4.01
N GLU A 147 -17.87 -6.11 -5.25
CA GLU A 147 -19.15 -6.68 -5.67
C GLU A 147 -18.99 -8.20 -5.76
N PRO A 148 -19.64 -8.97 -4.87
CA PRO A 148 -19.63 -10.41 -4.99
C PRO A 148 -20.36 -10.82 -6.29
N PRO A 149 -19.92 -11.91 -6.96
CA PRO A 149 -20.59 -12.39 -8.15
C PRO A 149 -22.10 -12.58 -7.91
N GLY A 150 -22.93 -11.85 -8.65
CA GLY A 150 -24.39 -11.95 -8.56
C GLY A 150 -25.09 -10.93 -7.65
N ALA A 151 -24.37 -9.97 -7.06
CA ALA A 151 -25.00 -8.84 -6.39
C ALA A 151 -25.76 -7.96 -7.40
N LYS A 152 -27.10 -8.01 -7.38
CA LYS A 152 -27.95 -6.98 -8.00
C LYS A 152 -28.02 -5.81 -7.03
N ARG A 153 -27.56 -4.64 -7.47
CA ARG A 153 -27.81 -3.38 -6.78
C ARG A 153 -29.28 -3.00 -6.84
#